data_AF-A0A8C4Q2P9-F1
#
_entry.id   AF-A0A8C4Q2P9-F1
#
_cell.length_a   1.000
_cell.length_b   1.000
_cell.length_c   1.000
_cell.angle_alpha   90.00
_cell.angle_beta   90.00
_cell.angle_gamma   90.00
#
_symmetry.space_group_name_H-M   'P 1'
#
loop_
_entity.id
_entity.type
_entity.pdbx_description
1 polymer ?
#
loop_
_entity_poly.entity_id
_entity_poly.type
_entity_poly.pdbx_seq_one_letter_code
_entity_poly.pdbx_strand_id
1 'polypeptide(L)'
;MFRERISKEVTTVIRTLNRCVCHLSRACWLLTCPCAGLQAEELVAKLFPKKLVDLDAFLQVKMWIQLMIPKIEDGNNFGVSVQEDTVAELRTVEGEAASFLDQISRYYVSRAKLVAKVARYPHVEDYRRTVDELDEKEYLSLRIIVSELRNHYVLLHDVIIKNIEKIKKPRSANTDALY
;
A
#
# COMPACT_ATOMS: atom_id res chain seq x y z
N MET A 1 19.00 -9.45 13.71
CA MET A 1 18.96 -8.00 13.38
C MET A 1 18.05 -7.65 12.20
N PHE A 2 18.39 -7.88 10.92
CA PHE A 2 17.55 -7.44 9.77
C PHE A 2 16.19 -8.18 9.67
N ARG A 3 16.18 -9.50 9.86
CA ARG A 3 14.95 -10.33 9.86
C ARG A 3 13.99 -9.92 10.98
N GLU A 4 14.52 -9.59 12.16
CA GLU A 4 13.74 -9.08 13.29
C GLU A 4 13.26 -7.66 13.06
N ARG A 5 14.04 -6.82 12.36
CA ARG A 5 13.64 -5.46 11.99
C ARG A 5 12.47 -5.48 11.01
N ILE A 6 12.57 -6.24 9.92
CA ILE A 6 11.47 -6.42 8.96
C ILE A 6 10.23 -7.01 9.65
N SER A 7 10.39 -8.03 10.48
CA SER A 7 9.26 -8.64 11.19
C SER A 7 8.57 -7.67 12.16
N LYS A 8 9.33 -6.84 12.88
CA LYS A 8 8.79 -5.80 13.77
C LYS A 8 8.10 -4.66 12.99
N GLU A 9 8.71 -4.19 11.90
CA GLU A 9 8.12 -3.15 11.04
C GLU A 9 6.82 -3.65 10.41
N VAL A 10 6.81 -4.85 9.81
CA VAL A 10 5.60 -5.45 9.23
C VAL A 10 4.50 -5.67 10.27
N THR A 11 4.84 -6.20 11.44
CA THR A 11 3.85 -6.40 12.53
C THR A 11 3.25 -5.06 12.97
N THR A 12 4.06 -4.01 13.04
CA THR A 12 3.63 -2.66 13.41
C THR A 12 2.71 -2.07 12.35
N VAL A 13 3.09 -2.20 11.08
CA VAL A 13 2.28 -1.73 9.94
C VAL A 13 0.95 -2.48 9.87
N ILE A 14 0.94 -3.82 9.95
CA ILE A 14 -0.27 -4.64 9.94
C ILE A 14 -1.19 -4.28 11.11
N ARG A 15 -0.66 -4.14 12.34
CA ARG A 15 -1.46 -3.72 13.50
C ARG A 15 -2.08 -2.35 13.29
N THR A 16 -1.34 -1.43 12.71
CA THR A 16 -1.83 -0.08 12.46
C THR A 16 -2.88 -0.06 11.35
N LEU A 17 -2.66 -0.77 10.24
CA LEU A 17 -3.62 -0.91 9.14
C LEU A 17 -4.91 -1.61 9.62
N ASN A 18 -4.79 -2.66 10.43
CA ASN A 18 -5.95 -3.31 11.05
C ASN A 18 -6.72 -2.36 11.97
N ARG A 19 -6.03 -1.52 12.74
CA ARG A 19 -6.69 -0.48 13.54
C ARG A 19 -7.42 0.53 12.64
N CYS A 20 -6.84 0.93 11.51
CA CYS A 20 -7.49 1.79 10.51
C CYS A 20 -8.73 1.13 9.90
N VAL A 21 -8.64 -0.13 9.47
CA VAL A 21 -9.78 -0.92 8.93
C VAL A 21 -10.87 -1.09 9.98
N CYS A 22 -10.51 -1.28 11.26
CA CYS A 22 -11.46 -1.36 12.36
C CYS A 22 -12.12 -0.02 12.67
N HIS A 23 -11.40 1.11 12.62
CA HIS A 23 -12.00 2.44 12.77
C HIS A 23 -12.93 2.77 11.61
N LEU A 24 -12.53 2.45 10.38
CA LEU A 24 -13.37 2.52 9.18
C LEU A 24 -14.61 1.64 9.31
N SER A 25 -14.46 0.39 9.73
CA SER A 25 -15.58 -0.53 9.90
C SER A 25 -16.49 -0.17 11.08
N ARG A 26 -15.97 0.51 12.12
CA ARG A 26 -16.78 1.06 13.22
C ARG A 26 -17.51 2.35 12.82
N ALA A 27 -16.94 3.16 11.93
CA ALA A 27 -17.65 4.29 11.32
C ALA A 27 -18.87 3.82 10.50
N CYS A 28 -18.84 2.57 10.00
CA CYS A 28 -19.98 1.93 9.34
C CYS A 28 -21.22 1.72 10.26
N TRP A 29 -21.05 1.67 11.59
CA TRP A 29 -22.15 1.55 12.54
C TRP A 29 -22.80 2.90 12.91
N LEU A 30 -22.20 4.02 12.49
CA LEU A 30 -22.76 5.37 12.66
C LEU A 30 -23.45 5.90 11.39
N LEU A 31 -23.58 5.07 10.34
CA LEU A 31 -24.14 5.43 9.03
C LEU A 31 -25.66 5.68 9.00
N THR A 32 -26.34 5.76 10.14
CA THR A 32 -27.68 6.37 10.22
C THR A 32 -27.64 7.87 10.54
N CYS A 33 -26.46 8.46 10.71
CA CYS A 33 -26.32 9.87 11.08
C CYS A 33 -25.87 10.74 9.89
N PRO A 34 -26.60 11.81 9.50
CA PRO A 34 -26.31 12.68 8.36
C PRO A 34 -25.04 13.55 8.49
N CYS A 35 -24.13 13.23 9.41
CA CYS A 35 -22.84 13.91 9.59
C CYS A 35 -21.65 13.15 8.94
N ALA A 36 -21.90 12.10 8.18
CA ALA A 36 -20.89 11.20 7.59
C ALA A 36 -19.83 11.90 6.70
N GLY A 37 -20.12 13.07 6.12
CA GLY A 37 -19.17 13.83 5.31
C GLY A 37 -17.93 14.34 6.08
N LEU A 38 -18.07 14.66 7.38
CA LEU A 38 -16.96 15.23 8.17
C LEU A 38 -15.92 14.18 8.61
N GLN A 39 -16.32 12.91 8.72
CA GLN A 39 -15.43 11.84 9.21
C GLN A 39 -14.57 11.23 8.10
N ALA A 40 -15.07 11.23 6.86
CA ALA A 40 -14.30 10.79 5.69
C ALA A 40 -13.13 11.76 5.40
N GLU A 41 -13.39 13.08 5.42
CA GLU A 41 -12.35 14.10 5.22
C GLU A 41 -11.21 13.99 6.25
N GLU A 42 -11.54 13.82 7.53
CA GLU A 42 -10.52 13.73 8.58
C GLU A 42 -9.63 12.47 8.43
N LEU A 43 -10.23 11.37 7.98
CA LEU A 43 -9.53 10.11 7.76
C LEU A 43 -8.65 10.13 6.50
N VAL A 44 -9.12 10.75 5.41
CA VAL A 44 -8.31 10.95 4.19
C VAL A 44 -7.17 11.92 4.46
N ALA A 45 -7.44 13.05 5.12
CA ALA A 45 -6.46 14.11 5.30
C ALA A 45 -5.38 13.76 6.34
N LYS A 46 -5.73 13.10 7.46
CA LYS A 46 -4.77 12.85 8.54
C LYS A 46 -4.10 11.48 8.49
N LEU A 47 -4.81 10.47 7.98
CA LEU A 47 -4.43 9.07 8.15
C LEU A 47 -3.73 8.51 6.91
N PHE A 48 -4.21 8.83 5.71
CA PHE A 48 -3.67 8.28 4.47
C PHE A 48 -2.25 8.76 4.11
N PRO A 49 -1.94 10.08 4.13
CA PRO A 49 -0.60 10.57 3.78
C PRO A 49 0.49 10.01 4.72
N LYS A 50 0.20 9.91 6.02
CA LYS A 50 1.12 9.32 7.00
C LYS A 50 1.30 7.81 6.80
N LYS A 51 0.28 7.11 6.33
CA LYS A 51 0.32 5.66 6.05
C LYS A 51 1.05 5.35 4.74
N LEU A 52 1.00 6.26 3.77
CA LEU A 52 1.79 6.20 2.54
C LEU A 52 3.28 6.42 2.81
N VAL A 53 3.65 7.20 3.83
CA VAL A 53 5.05 7.29 4.29
C VAL A 53 5.58 5.93 4.77
N ASP A 54 4.74 5.01 5.23
CA ASP A 54 5.17 3.65 5.60
C ASP A 54 5.61 2.82 4.37
N LEU A 55 5.27 3.23 3.12
CA LEU A 55 5.80 2.62 1.89
C LEU A 55 7.32 2.73 1.77
N ASP A 56 7.95 3.66 2.49
CA ASP A 56 9.40 3.81 2.53
C ASP A 56 10.10 2.51 2.98
N ALA A 57 9.48 1.75 3.88
CA ALA A 57 10.01 0.46 4.32
C ALA A 57 10.11 -0.55 3.16
N PHE A 58 9.11 -0.60 2.26
CA PHE A 58 9.15 -1.49 1.10
C PHE A 58 10.17 -1.05 0.06
N LEU A 59 10.27 0.26 -0.20
CA LEU A 59 11.24 0.79 -1.14
C LEU A 59 12.68 0.50 -0.69
N GLN A 60 12.94 0.59 0.62
CA GLN A 60 14.21 0.20 1.22
C GLN A 60 14.49 -1.31 1.06
N VAL A 61 13.50 -2.17 1.26
CA VAL A 61 13.65 -3.62 1.06
C VAL A 61 13.89 -3.96 -0.40
N LYS A 62 13.12 -3.37 -1.34
CA LYS A 62 13.32 -3.53 -2.78
C LYS A 62 14.74 -3.14 -3.18
N MET A 63 15.19 -1.96 -2.76
CA MET A 63 16.54 -1.49 -3.04
C MET A 63 17.61 -2.41 -2.44
N TRP A 64 17.41 -2.87 -1.20
CA TRP A 64 18.31 -3.83 -0.57
C TRP A 64 18.44 -5.13 -1.38
N ILE A 65 17.33 -5.72 -1.83
CA ILE A 65 17.37 -6.95 -2.66
C ILE A 65 18.05 -6.66 -4.01
N GLN A 66 17.73 -5.54 -4.66
CA GLN A 66 18.36 -5.15 -5.93
C GLN A 66 19.89 -5.01 -5.81
N LEU A 67 20.39 -4.45 -4.71
CA LEU A 67 21.82 -4.31 -4.44
C LEU A 67 22.50 -5.64 -4.09
N MET A 68 21.73 -6.66 -3.73
CA MET A 68 22.23 -8.01 -3.42
C MET A 68 22.29 -8.92 -4.66
N ILE A 69 21.84 -8.46 -5.83
CA ILE A 69 21.95 -9.21 -7.09
C ILE A 69 23.44 -9.33 -7.47
N PRO A 70 23.99 -10.54 -7.61
CA PRO A 70 25.41 -10.75 -7.90
C PRO A 70 25.71 -10.50 -9.39
N LYS A 71 27.01 -10.48 -9.73
CA LYS A 71 27.48 -10.41 -11.13
C LYS A 71 26.83 -11.51 -11.98
N ILE A 72 26.42 -11.20 -13.20
CA ILE A 72 25.87 -12.17 -14.16
C ILE A 72 26.90 -13.27 -14.47
N GLU A 73 26.45 -14.52 -14.45
CA GLU A 73 27.21 -15.73 -14.80
C GLU A 73 26.31 -16.69 -15.58
N ASP A 74 26.89 -17.62 -16.34
CA ASP A 74 26.13 -18.54 -17.20
C ASP A 74 25.40 -19.66 -16.43
N GLY A 75 25.76 -19.90 -15.17
CA GLY A 75 25.21 -20.99 -14.35
C GLY A 75 24.95 -20.61 -12.89
N ASN A 76 24.30 -21.50 -12.14
CA ASN A 76 23.96 -21.31 -10.72
C ASN A 76 23.07 -20.08 -10.45
N ASN A 77 22.12 -19.80 -11.36
CA ASN A 77 21.27 -18.60 -11.29
C ASN A 77 19.92 -18.81 -10.58
N PHE A 78 19.64 -20.00 -10.01
CA PHE A 78 18.36 -20.25 -9.34
C PHE A 78 18.10 -19.28 -8.18
N GLY A 79 19.10 -18.99 -7.33
CA GLY A 79 18.89 -18.01 -6.26
C GLY A 79 18.80 -16.57 -6.78
N VAL A 80 19.39 -16.28 -7.94
CA VAL A 80 19.28 -14.98 -8.61
C VAL A 80 17.86 -14.80 -9.15
N SER A 81 17.27 -15.82 -9.77
CA SER A 81 15.87 -15.74 -10.23
C SER A 81 14.90 -15.55 -9.07
N VAL A 82 15.15 -16.17 -7.91
CA VAL A 82 14.36 -15.92 -6.69
C VAL A 82 14.45 -14.46 -6.23
N GLN A 83 15.62 -13.82 -6.34
CA GLN A 83 15.78 -12.38 -6.06
C GLN A 83 14.99 -11.54 -7.07
N GLU A 84 15.10 -11.85 -8.35
CA GLU A 84 14.41 -11.14 -9.44
C GLU A 84 12.88 -11.23 -9.30
N ASP A 85 12.34 -12.42 -9.04
CA ASP A 85 10.91 -12.63 -8.81
C ASP A 85 10.41 -11.84 -7.59
N THR A 86 11.19 -11.83 -6.50
CA THR A 86 10.85 -11.06 -5.29
C THR A 86 10.85 -9.54 -5.58
N VAL A 87 11.81 -9.06 -6.37
CA VAL A 87 11.87 -7.64 -6.78
C VAL A 87 10.71 -7.29 -7.73
N ALA A 88 10.32 -8.21 -8.61
CA ALA A 88 9.18 -8.02 -9.51
C ALA A 88 7.88 -7.83 -8.72
N GLU A 89 7.64 -8.66 -7.71
CA GLU A 89 6.47 -8.53 -6.82
C GLU A 89 6.47 -7.18 -6.07
N LEU A 90 7.63 -6.77 -5.54
CA LEU A 90 7.79 -5.47 -4.89
C LEU A 90 7.51 -4.29 -5.83
N ARG A 91 7.86 -4.41 -7.12
CA ARG A 91 7.56 -3.39 -8.14
C ARG A 91 6.07 -3.31 -8.46
N THR A 92 5.38 -4.45 -8.51
CA THR A 92 3.91 -4.48 -8.71
C THR A 92 3.22 -3.70 -7.59
N VAL A 93 3.55 -4.02 -6.33
CA VAL A 93 2.96 -3.34 -5.16
C VAL A 93 3.29 -1.84 -5.13
N GLU A 94 4.50 -1.45 -5.53
CA GLU A 94 4.87 -0.03 -5.67
C GLU A 94 4.02 0.69 -6.72
N GLY A 95 3.78 0.07 -7.88
CA GLY A 95 2.92 0.64 -8.93
C GLY A 95 1.48 0.83 -8.48
N GLU A 96 0.93 -0.15 -7.78
CA GLU A 96 -0.42 -0.06 -7.20
C GLU A 96 -0.51 1.02 -6.13
N ALA A 97 0.49 1.11 -5.25
CA ALA A 97 0.57 2.16 -4.25
C ALA A 97 0.62 3.57 -4.87
N ALA A 98 1.35 3.74 -5.97
CA ALA A 98 1.36 4.99 -6.73
C ALA A 98 -0.02 5.30 -7.35
N SER A 99 -0.74 4.28 -7.83
CA SER A 99 -2.09 4.45 -8.37
C SER A 99 -3.10 4.92 -7.30
N PHE A 100 -2.95 4.45 -6.06
CA PHE A 100 -3.78 4.87 -4.92
C PHE A 100 -3.55 6.35 -4.56
N LEU A 101 -2.28 6.80 -4.57
CA LEU A 101 -1.92 8.20 -4.36
C LEU A 101 -2.56 9.13 -5.41
N ASP A 102 -2.51 8.70 -6.66
CA ASP A 102 -3.07 9.43 -7.79
C ASP A 102 -4.61 9.47 -7.73
N GLN A 103 -5.25 8.39 -7.28
CA GLN A 103 -6.69 8.37 -7.02
C GLN A 103 -7.12 9.40 -5.98
N ILE A 104 -6.42 9.48 -4.84
CA ILE A 104 -6.73 10.46 -3.78
C ILE A 104 -6.63 11.88 -4.33
N SER A 105 -5.58 12.15 -5.12
CA SER A 105 -5.39 13.45 -5.78
C SER A 105 -6.55 13.79 -6.73
N ARG A 106 -7.01 12.81 -7.52
CA ARG A 106 -8.17 12.95 -8.41
C ARG A 106 -9.48 13.22 -7.66
N TYR A 107 -9.69 12.60 -6.50
CA TYR A 107 -10.87 12.87 -5.68
C TYR A 107 -10.96 14.34 -5.30
N TYR A 108 -9.89 14.93 -4.76
CA TYR A 108 -9.87 16.34 -4.37
C TYR A 108 -10.14 17.28 -5.56
N VAL A 109 -9.53 17.00 -6.72
CA VAL A 109 -9.77 17.79 -7.94
C VAL A 109 -11.22 17.68 -8.40
N SER A 110 -11.79 16.48 -8.36
CA SER A 110 -13.18 16.23 -8.80
C SER A 110 -14.18 16.89 -7.86
N ARG A 111 -13.96 16.75 -6.56
CA ARG A 111 -14.79 17.38 -5.53
C ARG A 111 -14.74 18.89 -5.62
N ALA A 112 -13.56 19.49 -5.77
CA ALA A 112 -13.42 20.94 -5.93
C ALA A 112 -14.22 21.47 -7.12
N LYS A 113 -14.20 20.75 -8.26
CA LYS A 113 -14.99 21.11 -9.45
C LYS A 113 -16.50 21.05 -9.18
N LEU A 114 -16.98 20.03 -8.46
CA LEU A 114 -18.40 19.90 -8.12
C LEU A 114 -18.85 20.97 -7.12
N VAL A 115 -18.06 21.24 -6.07
CA VAL A 115 -18.35 22.29 -5.09
C VAL A 115 -18.43 23.66 -5.77
N ALA A 116 -17.55 23.95 -6.74
CA ALA A 116 -17.64 25.17 -7.53
C ALA A 116 -18.95 25.25 -8.35
N LYS A 117 -19.50 24.12 -8.82
CA LYS A 117 -20.79 24.07 -9.50
C LYS A 117 -21.95 24.29 -8.54
N VAL A 118 -21.91 23.73 -7.33
CA VAL A 118 -22.90 23.99 -6.27
C VAL A 118 -22.97 25.49 -5.96
N ALA A 119 -21.81 26.14 -5.78
CA ALA A 119 -21.74 27.57 -5.52
C ALA A 119 -22.29 28.42 -6.67
N ARG A 120 -22.05 28.00 -7.93
CA ARG A 120 -22.50 28.72 -9.12
C ARG A 120 -23.99 28.49 -9.45
N TYR A 121 -24.53 27.33 -9.12
CA TYR A 121 -25.90 26.91 -9.46
C TYR A 121 -26.63 26.38 -8.21
N PRO A 122 -26.92 27.22 -7.21
CA PRO A 122 -27.41 26.78 -5.91
C PRO A 122 -28.82 26.17 -5.93
N HIS A 123 -29.59 26.40 -7.01
CA HIS A 123 -30.94 25.88 -7.23
C HIS A 123 -30.96 24.49 -7.90
N VAL A 124 -29.81 24.00 -8.38
CA VAL A 124 -29.69 22.67 -8.98
C VAL A 124 -29.23 21.69 -7.90
N GLU A 125 -30.17 21.03 -7.25
CA GLU A 125 -29.91 20.11 -6.14
C GLU A 125 -29.07 18.89 -6.55
N ASP A 126 -29.10 18.50 -7.83
CA ASP A 126 -28.28 17.40 -8.36
C ASP A 126 -26.78 17.60 -8.11
N TYR A 127 -26.28 18.85 -8.15
CA TYR A 127 -24.87 19.11 -7.86
C TYR A 127 -24.51 18.81 -6.41
N ARG A 128 -25.42 19.06 -5.45
CA ARG A 128 -25.19 18.74 -4.02
C ARG A 128 -25.21 17.24 -3.83
N ARG A 129 -26.22 16.57 -4.38
CA ARG A 129 -26.32 15.11 -4.36
C ARG A 129 -25.10 14.43 -4.98
N THR A 130 -24.57 14.96 -6.08
CA THR A 130 -23.36 14.41 -6.72
C THR A 130 -22.12 14.55 -5.84
N VAL A 131 -22.02 15.61 -5.03
CA VAL A 131 -20.93 15.73 -4.03
C VAL A 131 -21.07 14.63 -2.97
N ASP A 132 -22.27 14.40 -2.47
CA ASP A 132 -22.52 13.34 -1.47
C ASP A 132 -22.20 11.95 -2.02
N GLU A 133 -22.64 11.64 -3.25
CA GLU A 133 -22.36 10.37 -3.92
C GLU A 133 -20.85 10.20 -4.22
N LEU A 134 -20.14 11.28 -4.56
CA LEU A 134 -18.68 11.25 -4.74
C LEU A 134 -17.96 10.96 -3.41
N ASP A 135 -18.38 11.60 -2.32
CA ASP A 135 -17.78 11.42 -1.00
C ASP A 135 -18.03 10.00 -0.45
N GLU A 136 -19.24 9.45 -0.64
CA GLU A 136 -19.56 8.07 -0.26
C GLU A 136 -18.75 7.04 -1.07
N LYS A 137 -18.65 7.24 -2.40
CA LYS A 137 -17.83 6.40 -3.27
C LYS A 137 -16.36 6.41 -2.83
N GLU A 138 -15.81 7.58 -2.54
CA GLU A 138 -14.41 7.70 -2.12
C GLU A 138 -14.17 6.99 -0.80
N TYR A 139 -15.07 7.14 0.17
CA TYR A 139 -15.00 6.43 1.44
C TYR A 139 -14.92 4.91 1.25
N LEU A 140 -15.79 4.33 0.40
CA LEU A 140 -15.75 2.90 0.09
C LEU A 140 -14.43 2.50 -0.59
N SER A 141 -13.95 3.31 -1.53
CA SER A 141 -12.70 3.04 -2.22
C SER A 141 -11.51 3.02 -1.27
N LEU A 142 -11.45 3.96 -0.33
CA LEU A 142 -10.36 4.04 0.66
C LEU A 142 -10.35 2.82 1.59
N ARG A 143 -11.52 2.30 1.95
CA ARG A 143 -11.62 1.05 2.73
C ARG A 143 -11.01 -0.14 1.99
N ILE A 144 -11.24 -0.21 0.68
CA ILE A 144 -10.68 -1.25 -0.18
C ILE A 144 -9.15 -1.08 -0.26
N ILE A 145 -8.68 0.12 -0.57
CA ILE A 145 -7.24 0.43 -0.67
C ILE A 145 -6.50 0.07 0.63
N VAL A 146 -7.02 0.44 1.79
CA VAL A 146 -6.38 0.09 3.09
C VAL A 146 -6.31 -1.43 3.28
N SER A 147 -7.34 -2.15 2.84
CA SER A 147 -7.37 -3.62 2.93
C SER A 147 -6.36 -4.26 1.96
N GLU A 148 -6.25 -3.73 0.74
CA GLU A 148 -5.27 -4.17 -0.26
C GLU A 148 -3.84 -3.92 0.21
N LEU A 149 -3.54 -2.70 0.69
CA LEU A 149 -2.24 -2.37 1.27
C LEU A 149 -1.86 -3.37 2.37
N ARG A 150 -2.77 -3.68 3.30
CA ARG A 150 -2.51 -4.67 4.35
C ARG A 150 -2.19 -6.04 3.75
N ASN A 151 -2.94 -6.47 2.75
CA ASN A 151 -2.73 -7.76 2.12
C ASN A 151 -1.35 -7.79 1.44
N HIS A 152 -0.94 -6.72 0.75
CA HIS A 152 0.39 -6.59 0.17
C HIS A 152 1.50 -6.70 1.22
N TYR A 153 1.38 -6.02 2.38
CA TYR A 153 2.35 -6.16 3.48
C TYR A 153 2.49 -7.61 3.96
N VAL A 154 1.38 -8.33 4.10
CA VAL A 154 1.39 -9.73 4.57
C VAL A 154 2.02 -10.64 3.52
N LEU A 155 1.63 -10.51 2.25
CA LEU A 155 2.13 -11.34 1.15
C LEU A 155 3.62 -11.11 0.90
N LEU A 156 4.05 -9.85 0.82
CA LEU A 156 5.47 -9.50 0.64
C LEU A 156 6.32 -10.04 1.79
N HIS A 157 5.87 -9.87 3.03
CA HIS A 157 6.57 -10.42 4.19
C HIS A 157 6.69 -11.94 4.11
N ASP A 158 5.61 -12.65 3.78
CA ASP A 158 5.60 -14.10 3.63
C ASP A 158 6.60 -14.58 2.56
N VAL A 159 6.55 -13.97 1.37
CA VAL A 159 7.47 -14.27 0.25
C VAL A 159 8.92 -14.02 0.64
N ILE A 160 9.23 -12.87 1.23
CA ILE A 160 10.60 -12.51 1.63
C ILE A 160 11.12 -13.47 2.71
N ILE A 161 10.31 -13.79 3.73
CA ILE A 161 10.74 -14.65 4.83
C ILE A 161 10.96 -16.09 4.37
N LYS A 162 10.11 -16.62 3.50
CA LYS A 162 10.28 -17.96 2.92
C LYS A 162 11.55 -18.08 2.09
N ASN A 163 11.91 -17.00 1.39
CA ASN A 163 13.04 -17.00 0.44
C ASN A 163 14.31 -16.33 0.98
N ILE A 164 14.36 -15.95 2.27
CA ILE A 164 15.40 -15.08 2.83
C ILE A 164 16.83 -15.60 2.66
N GLU A 165 17.02 -16.91 2.69
CA GLU A 165 18.35 -17.53 2.52
C GLU A 165 18.85 -17.37 1.09
N LYS A 166 18.00 -17.63 0.09
CA LYS A 166 18.32 -17.43 -1.33
C LYS A 166 18.47 -15.95 -1.68
N ILE A 167 17.67 -15.07 -1.05
CA ILE A 167 17.79 -13.62 -1.22
C ILE A 167 19.14 -13.10 -0.71
N LYS A 168 19.66 -13.64 0.40
CA LYS A 168 20.95 -13.22 0.97
C LYS A 168 22.15 -13.86 0.29
N LYS A 169 22.02 -15.13 -0.11
CA LYS A 169 23.08 -15.95 -0.70
C LYS A 169 22.51 -16.69 -1.92
N PRO A 170 22.40 -16.00 -3.06
CA PRO A 170 21.76 -16.56 -4.26
C PRO A 170 22.56 -17.70 -4.89
N ARG A 171 23.89 -17.71 -4.72
CA ARG A 171 24.78 -18.78 -5.19
C ARG A 171 25.30 -19.60 -4.02
N SER A 172 25.23 -20.93 -4.15
CA SER A 172 26.00 -21.84 -3.31
C SER A 172 27.48 -21.78 -3.69
N ALA A 173 28.37 -21.84 -2.71
CA ALA A 173 29.78 -22.05 -2.98
C ALA A 173 29.96 -23.46 -3.54
N ASN A 174 30.47 -23.58 -4.77
CA ASN A 174 30.78 -24.88 -5.38
C ASN A 174 32.07 -25.52 -4.80
N THR A 175 32.50 -25.13 -3.61
CA THR A 175 33.76 -25.59 -3.01
C THR A 175 33.74 -27.05 -2.55
N ASP A 176 32.58 -27.69 -2.49
CA ASP A 176 32.46 -29.09 -2.03
C ASP A 176 32.59 -30.14 -3.16
N ALA A 177 32.86 -29.73 -4.40
CA ALA A 177 33.07 -30.64 -5.53
C ALA A 177 34.56 -30.88 -5.88
N LEU A 178 35.49 -30.42 -5.03
CA LEU A 178 36.93 -30.49 -5.26
C LEU A 178 37.69 -31.03 -4.03
N TYR A 179 37.28 -32.17 -3.47
CA TYR A 179 38.15 -33.04 -2.66
C TYR A 179 37.67 -34.49 -2.72
#